data_AF-A0A0N0PBN3-F1
#
_entry.id   AF-A0A0N0PBN3-F1
#
_cell.length_a   1.000
_cell.length_b   1.000
_cell.length_c   1.000
_cell.angle_alpha   90.00
_cell.angle_beta   90.00
_cell.angle_gamma   90.00
#
_symmetry.space_group_name_H-M   'P 1'
#
loop_
_entity.id
_entity.type
_entity.pdbx_description
1 polymer ?
#
loop_
_entity_poly.entity_id
_entity_poly.type
_entity_poly.pdbx_seq_one_letter_code
_entity_poly.pdbx_strand_id
1 'polypeptide(L)'
;MVEANKVLKTVYGYKLVQVEAKNGVQYIVVLDEECQSLSSSVIDPQQRRMLIACLIHIFMSGGPVKEDDMWKFLSESGLLEENDYAGRKSFISTTTKQMYLLYTKVGDGELARNIFEWGKRATEELPKIFLLNKLAEALGKTPDHWYEQYKEATEGT
;
A
#
# COMPACT_ATOMS: atom_id res chain seq x y z
N MET A 1 26.96 5.27 1.40
CA MET A 1 25.58 5.65 1.05
C MET A 1 25.43 5.91 -0.44
N VAL A 2 26.04 6.97 -1.00
CA VAL A 2 25.97 7.26 -2.44
C VAL A 2 26.48 6.11 -3.30
N GLU A 3 27.64 5.54 -2.97
CA GLU A 3 28.23 4.43 -3.73
C GLU A 3 27.38 3.15 -3.65
N ALA A 4 26.82 2.84 -2.47
CA ALA A 4 25.95 1.68 -2.28
C ALA A 4 24.64 1.81 -3.09
N ASN A 5 24.02 2.99 -3.11
CA ASN A 5 22.83 3.24 -3.92
C ASN A 5 23.14 3.14 -5.41
N LYS A 6 24.30 3.64 -5.85
CA LYS A 6 24.76 3.54 -7.24
C LYS A 6 24.94 2.07 -7.66
N VAL A 7 25.60 1.26 -6.83
CA VAL A 7 25.78 -0.17 -7.10
C VAL A 7 24.45 -0.91 -7.13
N LEU A 8 23.57 -0.67 -6.15
CA LEU A 8 22.22 -1.28 -6.12
C LEU A 8 21.43 -0.94 -7.38
N LYS A 9 21.50 0.32 -7.83
CA LYS A 9 20.78 0.78 -9.02
C LYS A 9 21.36 0.16 -10.29
N THR A 10 22.67 0.29 -10.50
CA THR A 10 23.30 -0.07 -11.77
C THR A 10 23.49 -1.58 -11.95
N VAL A 11 23.73 -2.32 -10.87
CA VAL A 11 24.01 -3.77 -10.95
C VAL A 11 22.75 -4.60 -10.73
N TYR A 12 21.89 -4.18 -9.80
CA TYR A 12 20.75 -4.99 -9.35
C TYR A 12 19.38 -4.39 -9.69
N GLY A 13 19.33 -3.17 -10.22
CA GLY A 13 18.07 -2.50 -10.56
C GLY A 13 17.24 -2.06 -9.34
N TYR A 14 17.86 -1.87 -8.17
CA TYR A 14 17.18 -1.41 -6.96
C TYR A 14 17.65 -0.02 -6.53
N LYS A 15 16.75 0.77 -5.93
CA LYS A 15 17.08 2.04 -5.26
C LYS A 15 16.86 1.95 -3.76
N LEU A 16 17.71 2.65 -3.00
CA LEU A 16 17.52 2.90 -1.58
C LEU A 16 16.67 4.15 -1.38
N VAL A 17 15.53 4.00 -0.71
CA VAL A 17 14.68 5.13 -0.31
C VAL A 17 14.75 5.30 1.20
N GLN A 18 15.10 6.51 1.63
CA GLN A 18 15.09 6.86 3.04
C GLN A 18 13.65 7.01 3.52
N VAL A 19 13.36 6.47 4.70
CA VAL A 19 12.06 6.60 5.36
C VAL A 19 12.25 7.29 6.70
N GLU A 20 11.29 8.13 7.07
CA GLU A 20 11.27 8.75 8.38
C GLU A 20 11.10 7.67 9.46
N ALA A 21 11.99 7.68 10.44
CA ALA A 21 11.96 6.78 11.58
C ALA A 21 12.02 7.59 12.87
N LYS A 22 11.30 7.13 13.91
CA LYS A 22 11.29 7.80 15.22
C LYS A 22 12.70 7.90 15.81
N ASN A 23 13.53 6.89 15.58
CA ASN A 23 14.92 6.84 16.05
C ASN A 23 15.85 6.41 14.89
N GLY A 24 16.84 7.24 14.56
CA GLY A 24 17.87 6.92 13.57
C GLY A 24 17.39 7.07 12.12
N VAL A 25 18.05 6.36 11.20
CA VAL A 25 17.75 6.43 9.76
C VAL A 25 17.39 5.03 9.25
N GLN A 26 16.20 4.91 8.65
CA GLN A 26 15.73 3.67 8.07
C GLN A 26 15.69 3.80 6.54
N TYR A 27 16.01 2.71 5.85
CA TYR A 27 15.96 2.63 4.40
C TYR A 27 15.09 1.45 3.98
N ILE A 28 14.34 1.63 2.90
CA ILE A 28 13.71 0.55 2.16
C ILE A 28 14.47 0.36 0.84
N VAL A 29 14.56 -0.89 0.40
CA VAL A 29 15.07 -1.26 -0.92
C VAL A 29 13.87 -1.52 -1.80
N VAL A 30 13.74 -0.73 -2.86
CA VAL A 30 12.64 -0.84 -3.82
C VAL A 30 13.22 -1.00 -5.21
N LEU A 31 12.49 -1.70 -6.07
CA LEU A 31 12.92 -1.89 -7.45
C LEU A 31 12.84 -0.54 -8.19
N ASP A 32 13.85 -0.23 -8.99
CA ASP A 32 13.98 1.04 -9.71
C ASP A 32 13.31 1.01 -11.09
N GLU A 33 13.15 -0.19 -11.67
CA GLU A 33 12.50 -0.40 -12.97
C GLU A 33 11.24 -1.27 -12.85
N GLU A 34 10.29 -1.08 -13.77
CA GLU A 34 9.09 -1.91 -13.89
C GLU A 34 9.47 -3.33 -14.31
N CYS A 35 9.69 -4.23 -13.35
CA CYS A 35 9.84 -5.66 -13.64
C CYS A 35 8.48 -6.35 -13.56
N GLN A 36 8.25 -7.33 -14.44
CA GLN A 36 7.16 -8.27 -14.27
C GLN A 36 7.28 -8.85 -12.86
N SER A 37 6.22 -8.70 -12.04
CA SER A 37 6.24 -9.11 -10.64
C SER A 37 6.78 -10.55 -10.55
N LEU A 38 8.02 -10.71 -10.10
CA LEU A 38 8.52 -12.01 -9.72
C LEU A 38 7.56 -12.52 -8.64
N SER A 39 7.08 -13.75 -8.76
CA SER A 39 6.27 -14.34 -7.70
C SER A 39 7.13 -14.34 -6.44
N SER A 40 6.89 -13.38 -5.54
CA SER A 40 7.54 -13.34 -4.26
C SER A 40 7.24 -14.67 -3.58
N SER A 41 8.25 -15.51 -3.39
CA SER A 41 8.13 -16.73 -2.59
C SER A 41 7.88 -16.43 -1.11
N VAL A 42 7.90 -15.15 -0.72
CA VAL A 42 7.92 -14.66 0.66
C VAL A 42 6.59 -14.06 1.09
N ILE A 43 5.77 -13.54 0.16
CA ILE A 43 4.45 -12.98 0.48
C ILE A 43 3.37 -13.96 0.01
N ASP A 44 2.57 -14.43 0.96
CA ASP A 44 1.41 -15.26 0.69
C ASP A 44 0.49 -14.59 -0.36
N PRO A 45 0.06 -15.31 -1.41
CA PRO A 45 -0.76 -14.73 -2.48
C PRO A 45 -2.06 -14.09 -2.00
N GLN A 46 -2.68 -14.59 -0.92
CA GLN A 46 -3.87 -13.99 -0.33
C GLN A 46 -3.53 -12.67 0.36
N GLN A 47 -2.47 -12.61 1.16
CA GLN A 47 -2.01 -11.35 1.76
C GLN A 47 -1.67 -10.28 0.71
N ARG A 48 -1.06 -10.68 -0.42
CA ARG A 48 -0.82 -9.75 -1.53
C ARG A 48 -2.12 -9.21 -2.12
N ARG A 49 -3.12 -10.06 -2.36
CA ARG A 49 -4.44 -9.61 -2.85
C ARG A 49 -5.11 -8.66 -1.87
N MET A 50 -5.10 -8.99 -0.59
CA MET A 50 -5.62 -8.12 0.47
C MET A 50 -4.90 -6.78 0.49
N LEU A 51 -3.57 -6.76 0.39
CA LEU A 51 -2.79 -5.52 0.37
C LEU A 51 -3.19 -4.63 -0.81
N ILE A 52 -3.26 -5.18 -2.02
CA ILE A 52 -3.67 -4.41 -3.20
C ILE A 52 -5.10 -3.87 -3.02
N ALA A 53 -6.02 -4.69 -2.50
CA ALA A 53 -7.39 -4.25 -2.24
C ALA A 53 -7.45 -3.11 -1.21
N CYS A 54 -6.68 -3.19 -0.11
CA CYS A 54 -6.57 -2.11 0.88
C CYS A 54 -6.03 -0.82 0.28
N LEU A 55 -4.96 -0.89 -0.51
CA LEU A 55 -4.34 0.28 -1.13
C LEU A 55 -5.30 0.96 -2.12
N ILE A 56 -6.01 0.16 -2.93
CA ILE A 56 -7.08 0.66 -3.80
C ILE A 56 -8.17 1.33 -2.96
N HIS A 57 -8.65 0.68 -1.90
CA HIS A 57 -9.72 1.23 -1.08
C HIS A 57 -9.33 2.60 -0.47
N ILE A 58 -8.13 2.72 0.10
CA ILE A 58 -7.63 3.99 0.66
C ILE A 58 -7.53 5.07 -0.42
N PHE A 59 -7.00 4.72 -1.58
CA PHE A 59 -6.87 5.67 -2.68
C PHE A 59 -8.25 6.13 -3.19
N MET A 60 -9.19 5.21 -3.37
CA MET A 60 -10.55 5.53 -3.81
C MET A 60 -11.32 6.36 -2.76
N SER A 61 -11.05 6.16 -1.48
CA SER A 61 -11.60 6.98 -0.38
C SER A 61 -11.05 8.41 -0.33
N GLY A 62 -9.96 8.71 -1.05
CA GLY A 62 -9.34 10.04 -1.08
C GLY A 62 -8.64 10.44 0.23
N GLY A 63 -8.36 9.47 1.11
CA GLY A 63 -7.78 9.75 2.42
C GLY A 63 -7.73 8.53 3.34
N PRO A 64 -7.31 8.72 4.60
CA PRO A 64 -7.17 7.65 5.56
C PRO A 64 -8.49 6.91 5.81
N VAL A 65 -8.44 5.58 5.88
CA VAL A 65 -9.61 4.72 6.08
C VAL A 65 -9.63 4.18 7.50
N LYS A 66 -10.78 4.21 8.18
CA LYS A 66 -10.92 3.66 9.53
C LYS A 66 -10.76 2.14 9.51
N GLU A 67 -10.25 1.60 10.61
CA GLU A 67 -10.07 0.16 10.78
C GLU A 67 -11.37 -0.62 10.52
N ASP A 68 -12.48 -0.18 11.09
CA ASP A 68 -13.79 -0.84 10.95
C ASP A 68 -14.26 -0.85 9.48
N ASP A 69 -14.08 0.28 8.77
CA ASP A 69 -14.47 0.41 7.36
C ASP A 69 -13.60 -0.48 6.45
N MET A 70 -12.29 -0.56 6.74
CA MET A 70 -11.36 -1.41 6.02
C MET A 70 -11.72 -2.90 6.15
N TRP A 71 -12.01 -3.36 7.37
CA TRP A 71 -12.37 -4.77 7.60
C TRP A 71 -13.71 -5.14 6.98
N LYS A 72 -14.69 -4.23 7.04
CA LYS A 72 -15.96 -4.40 6.35
C LYS A 72 -15.79 -4.51 4.84
N PHE A 73 -14.97 -3.63 4.24
CA PHE A 73 -14.67 -3.71 2.81
C PHE A 73 -14.02 -5.05 2.42
N LEU A 74 -13.05 -5.53 3.20
CA LEU A 74 -12.37 -6.80 2.93
C LEU A 74 -13.28 -8.02 3.08
N SER A 75 -14.22 -7.99 4.03
CA SER A 75 -15.19 -9.07 4.20
C SER A 75 -16.24 -9.08 3.10
N GLU A 76 -16.79 -7.92 2.73
CA GLU A 76 -17.73 -7.77 1.60
C GLU A 76 -17.08 -8.17 0.26
N SER A 77 -15.77 -7.99 0.12
CA SER A 77 -14.99 -8.41 -1.04
C SER A 77 -14.61 -9.90 -1.04
N GLY A 78 -14.94 -10.65 0.03
CA GLY A 78 -14.61 -12.07 0.16
C GLY A 78 -13.11 -12.37 0.33
N LEU A 79 -12.32 -11.39 0.77
CA LEU A 79 -10.86 -11.52 0.93
C LEU A 79 -10.45 -11.97 2.34
N LEU A 80 -11.30 -11.71 3.33
CA LEU A 80 -11.09 -12.05 4.74
C LEU A 80 -12.42 -12.31 5.44
N GLU A 81 -12.48 -13.31 6.32
CA GLU A 81 -13.67 -13.54 7.12
C GLU A 81 -13.88 -12.44 8.16
N GLU A 82 -15.14 -12.09 8.44
CA GLU A 82 -15.50 -11.00 9.36
C GLU A 82 -15.01 -11.22 10.80
N ASN A 83 -14.75 -12.46 11.20
CA ASN A 83 -14.29 -12.80 12.56
C ASN A 83 -12.86 -13.36 12.59
N ASP A 84 -12.09 -13.24 11.50
CA ASP A 84 -10.70 -13.70 11.49
C ASP A 84 -9.75 -12.66 12.13
N TYR A 85 -9.82 -12.57 13.46
CA TYR A 85 -8.96 -11.66 14.24
C TYR A 85 -7.47 -12.00 14.12
N ALA A 86 -7.12 -13.27 13.95
CA ALA A 86 -5.74 -13.71 13.79
C ALA A 86 -5.17 -13.26 12.42
N GLY A 87 -5.96 -13.44 11.36
CA GLY A 87 -5.66 -12.95 10.02
C GLY A 87 -5.47 -11.43 9.99
N ARG A 88 -6.39 -10.66 10.61
CA ARG A 88 -6.26 -9.19 10.74
C ARG A 88 -4.95 -8.79 11.40
N LYS A 89 -4.64 -9.36 12.56
CA LYS A 89 -3.42 -9.03 13.32
C LYS A 89 -2.15 -9.38 12.53
N SER A 90 -2.14 -10.55 11.88
CA SER A 90 -1.05 -10.99 11.02
C SER A 90 -0.86 -10.03 9.84
N PHE A 91 -1.95 -9.68 9.16
CA PHE A 91 -1.94 -8.77 8.01
C PHE A 91 -1.43 -7.39 8.38
N ILE A 92 -1.94 -6.78 9.46
CA ILE A 92 -1.45 -5.49 9.97
C ILE A 92 0.05 -5.59 10.26
N SER A 93 0.49 -6.63 10.98
CA SER A 93 1.90 -6.77 11.35
C SER A 93 2.81 -6.87 10.13
N THR A 94 2.45 -7.69 9.14
CA THR A 94 3.26 -7.89 7.93
C THR A 94 3.30 -6.63 7.07
N THR A 95 2.15 -6.02 6.79
CA THR A 95 2.05 -4.86 5.88
C THR A 95 2.69 -3.60 6.47
N THR A 96 2.57 -3.39 7.78
CA THR A 96 3.22 -2.27 8.49
C THR A 96 4.73 -2.46 8.61
N LYS A 97 5.21 -3.68 8.93
CA LYS A 97 6.65 -3.98 8.93
C LYS A 97 7.30 -3.80 7.56
N GLN A 98 6.55 -4.11 6.49
CA GLN A 98 7.00 -3.88 5.12
C GLN A 98 6.79 -2.44 4.64
N MET A 99 6.20 -1.57 5.47
CA MET A 99 5.97 -0.15 5.16
C MET A 99 5.05 0.10 3.96
N TYR A 100 4.21 -0.88 3.60
CA TYR A 100 3.17 -0.68 2.59
C TYR A 100 1.94 0.04 3.15
N LEU A 101 1.60 -0.23 4.41
CA LEU A 101 0.52 0.44 5.12
C LEU A 101 1.08 1.14 6.36
N LEU A 102 0.59 2.34 6.62
CA LEU A 102 0.70 2.98 7.92
C LEU A 102 -0.57 2.67 8.70
N TYR A 103 -0.39 2.25 9.95
CA TYR A 103 -1.48 1.95 10.87
C TYR A 103 -1.29 2.81 12.11
N THR A 104 -2.10 3.85 12.22
CA THR A 104 -1.95 4.89 13.24
C THR A 104 -3.23 5.04 14.05
N LYS A 105 -3.09 5.39 15.32
CA LYS A 105 -4.21 5.73 16.18
C LYS A 105 -4.38 7.25 16.16
N VAL A 106 -5.56 7.72 15.77
CA VAL A 106 -5.90 9.14 15.68
C VAL A 106 -7.04 9.48 16.64
N GLY A 107 -6.90 10.63 17.30
CA GLY A 107 -7.82 11.11 18.32
C GLY A 107 -7.37 10.78 19.74
N ASP A 108 -8.14 11.27 20.71
CA ASP A 108 -7.83 11.18 22.15
C ASP A 108 -8.92 10.41 22.93
N GLY A 109 -8.48 9.70 23.97
CA GLY A 109 -9.37 8.97 24.89
C GLY A 109 -10.20 7.87 24.21
N GLU A 110 -11.47 7.78 24.59
CA GLU A 110 -12.44 6.77 24.11
C GLU A 110 -12.88 6.98 22.65
N LEU A 111 -12.61 8.16 22.07
CA LEU A 111 -12.95 8.46 20.68
C LEU A 111 -11.82 8.11 19.70
N ALA A 112 -10.67 7.69 20.20
CA ALA A 112 -9.52 7.39 19.37
C ALA A 112 -9.79 6.17 18.49
N ARG A 113 -9.53 6.31 17.19
CA ARG A 113 -9.74 5.27 16.17
C ARG A 113 -8.45 4.92 15.49
N ASN A 114 -8.28 3.66 15.12
CA ASN A 114 -7.20 3.28 14.25
C ASN A 114 -7.59 3.54 12.79
N ILE A 115 -6.63 4.04 12.02
CA ILE A 115 -6.78 4.34 10.60
C ILE A 115 -5.65 3.70 9.80
N PHE A 116 -5.93 3.42 8.53
CA PHE A 116 -5.00 2.94 7.53
C PHE A 116 -4.70 4.03 6.51
N GLU A 117 -3.42 4.18 6.20
CA GLU A 117 -2.89 5.10 5.20
C GLU A 117 -1.87 4.38 4.31
N TRP A 118 -1.58 4.95 3.14
CA TRP A 118 -0.50 4.47 2.29
C TRP A 118 0.85 4.67 2.99
N GLY A 119 1.64 3.60 3.04
CA GLY A 119 3.01 3.66 3.52
C GLY A 119 3.99 4.06 2.43
N LYS A 120 5.19 4.50 2.85
CA LYS A 120 6.23 4.99 1.95
C LYS A 120 6.61 3.96 0.88
N ARG A 121 6.61 2.66 1.20
CA ARG A 121 6.91 1.62 0.21
C ARG A 121 5.84 1.49 -0.86
N ALA A 122 4.56 1.62 -0.49
CA ALA A 122 3.48 1.59 -1.47
C ALA A 122 3.60 2.75 -2.46
N THR A 123 3.90 3.96 -1.99
CA THR A 123 4.12 5.13 -2.86
C THR A 123 5.28 4.96 -3.84
N GLU A 124 6.34 4.25 -3.44
CA GLU A 124 7.51 4.05 -4.30
C GLU A 124 7.38 2.87 -5.27
N GLU A 125 6.66 1.82 -4.90
CA GLU A 125 6.54 0.60 -5.72
C GLU A 125 5.26 0.54 -6.57
N LEU A 126 4.20 1.27 -6.19
CA LEU A 126 2.89 1.17 -6.83
C LEU A 126 2.41 2.54 -7.33
N PRO A 127 2.46 2.78 -8.66
CA PRO A 127 1.89 3.99 -9.24
C PRO A 127 0.36 4.00 -9.02
N LYS A 128 -0.19 5.05 -8.44
CA LYS A 128 -1.65 5.20 -8.24
C LYS A 128 -2.41 5.08 -9.57
N ILE A 129 -1.85 5.65 -10.64
CA ILE A 129 -2.43 5.57 -11.98
C ILE A 129 -2.50 4.13 -12.49
N PHE A 130 -1.53 3.28 -12.15
CA PHE A 130 -1.56 1.86 -12.51
C PHE A 130 -2.71 1.14 -11.82
N LEU A 131 -2.91 1.37 -10.52
CA LEU A 131 -4.03 0.79 -9.78
C LEU A 131 -5.39 1.27 -10.31
N LEU A 132 -5.51 2.57 -10.62
CA LEU A 132 -6.73 3.15 -11.18
C LEU A 132 -7.07 2.54 -12.54
N ASN A 133 -6.08 2.39 -13.42
CA ASN A 133 -6.26 1.75 -14.72
C ASN A 133 -6.74 0.31 -14.58
N LYS A 134 -6.16 -0.46 -13.66
CA LYS A 134 -6.57 -1.85 -13.41
C LYS A 134 -7.96 -1.97 -12.80
N LEU A 135 -8.32 -1.05 -11.91
CA LEU A 135 -9.67 -0.99 -11.37
C LEU A 135 -10.70 -0.62 -12.45
N ALA A 136 -10.40 0.36 -13.29
CA ALA A 136 -11.25 0.81 -14.37
C ALA A 136 -11.48 -0.33 -15.39
N GLU A 137 -10.42 -1.03 -15.79
CA GLU A 137 -10.45 -2.22 -16.65
C GLU A 137 -11.39 -3.29 -16.08
N ALA A 138 -11.24 -3.63 -14.79
CA ALA A 138 -12.06 -4.64 -14.13
C ALA A 138 -13.55 -4.27 -14.04
N LEU A 139 -13.86 -2.98 -13.97
CA LEU A 139 -15.23 -2.45 -13.87
C LEU A 139 -15.83 -2.04 -15.23
N GLY A 140 -15.11 -2.25 -16.34
CA GLY A 140 -15.55 -1.82 -17.67
C GLY A 140 -15.72 -0.30 -17.79
N LYS A 141 -14.91 0.45 -17.04
CA LYS A 141 -14.92 1.92 -16.98
C LYS A 141 -13.62 2.47 -17.51
N THR A 142 -13.61 3.77 -17.76
CA THR A 142 -12.38 4.51 -18.03
C THR A 142 -11.88 5.19 -16.73
N PRO A 143 -10.56 5.39 -16.54
CA PRO A 143 -9.99 5.95 -15.31
C PRO A 143 -10.53 7.33 -14.94
N ASP A 144 -10.86 8.15 -15.95
CA ASP A 144 -11.46 9.49 -15.83
C ASP A 144 -12.89 9.46 -15.26
N HIS A 145 -13.52 8.29 -15.15
CA HIS A 145 -14.79 8.14 -14.44
C HIS A 145 -14.70 8.62 -12.98
N TRP A 146 -13.52 8.50 -12.37
CA TRP A 146 -13.21 9.04 -11.05
C TRP A 146 -12.28 10.25 -11.21
N TYR A 147 -12.87 11.39 -11.56
CA TYR A 147 -12.12 12.59 -11.94
C TYR A 147 -11.06 13.02 -10.90
N GLU A 148 -11.44 13.09 -9.61
CA GLU A 148 -10.51 13.50 -8.54
C GLU A 148 -9.36 12.51 -8.38
N GLN A 149 -9.65 11.22 -8.40
CA GLN A 149 -8.66 10.15 -8.30
C GLN A 149 -7.73 10.12 -9.52
N TYR A 150 -8.28 10.32 -10.72
CA TYR A 150 -7.50 10.41 -11.96
C TYR A 150 -6.56 11.62 -11.93
N LYS A 151 -7.07 12.77 -11.49
CA LYS A 151 -6.28 13.97 -11.30
C LYS A 151 -5.14 13.74 -10.30
N GLU A 152 -5.45 13.22 -9.10
CA GLU A 152 -4.44 12.89 -8.09
C GLU A 152 -3.38 11.91 -8.62
N ALA A 153 -3.81 10.89 -9.37
CA ALA A 153 -2.92 9.86 -9.91
C ALA A 153 -2.02 10.35 -11.05
N THR A 154 -2.40 11.43 -11.75
CA THR A 154 -1.64 12.00 -12.88
C THR A 154 -0.78 13.19 -12.47
N GLU A 155 -1.16 13.92 -11.42
CA GLU A 155 -0.40 15.07 -10.89
C GLU A 155 0.67 14.66 -9.87
N GLY A 156 0.58 13.44 -9.31
CA GLY A 156 1.43 12.96 -8.21
C GLY A 156 2.70 12.18 -8.58
N THR A 157 3.28 12.38 -9.77
CA THR A 157 4.57 11.77 -10.19
C THR A 157 5.79 12.42 -9.56
#